data_AF-A0A1B6DW90-F1
#
_entry.id   AF-A0A1B6DW90-F1
#
_cell.length_a   1.000
_cell.length_b   1.000
_cell.length_c   1.000
_cell.angle_alpha   90.00
_cell.angle_beta   90.00
_cell.angle_gamma   90.00
#
_symmetry.space_group_name_H-M   'P 1'
#
loop_
_entity.id
_entity.type
_entity.pdbx_description
1 polymer ?
#
loop_
_entity_poly.entity_id
_entity_poly.type
_entity_poly.pdbx_seq_one_letter_code
_entity_poly.pdbx_strand_id
1 'polypeptide(L)'
;MYAILFFSYKNNALKLASVYRDRPQEPLDTAVYWTEFVLRHNGTPFMQSAAVHQPWYENLLLDVIAAFAILLVVIFKVLLFIARRITVYLSNVLYNNNKVKKNV
;
A
#
# COMPACT_ATOMS: atom_id res chain seq x y z
N MET A 1 -33.04 8.65 6.20
CA MET A 1 -31.79 8.05 5.67
C MET A 1 -31.03 7.25 6.73
N TYR A 2 -30.63 7.83 7.88
CA TYR A 2 -29.91 7.12 8.95
C TYR A 2 -30.65 5.89 9.54
N ALA A 3 -31.97 5.98 9.73
CA ALA A 3 -32.76 4.85 10.25
C ALA A 3 -32.76 3.63 9.31
N ILE A 4 -32.70 3.85 8.00
CA ILE A 4 -32.67 2.79 6.97
C ILE A 4 -31.31 2.09 7.00
N LEU A 5 -30.22 2.86 7.15
CA LEU A 5 -28.87 2.31 7.30
C LEU A 5 -28.71 1.50 8.59
N PHE A 6 -29.25 1.99 9.71
CA PHE A 6 -29.23 1.28 10.99
C PHE A 6 -30.00 -0.05 10.92
N PHE A 7 -31.20 -0.05 10.33
CA PHE A 7 -32.01 -1.25 10.18
C PHE A 7 -31.32 -2.29 9.27
N SER A 8 -30.75 -1.85 8.15
CA SER A 8 -29.96 -2.71 7.24
C SER A 8 -28.72 -3.30 7.93
N TYR A 9 -27.96 -2.47 8.65
CA TYR A 9 -26.79 -2.91 9.41
C TYR A 9 -27.16 -3.93 10.50
N LYS A 10 -28.21 -3.66 11.28
CA LYS A 10 -28.69 -4.56 12.34
C LYS A 10 -29.11 -5.91 11.77
N ASN A 11 -29.85 -5.94 10.67
CA ASN A 11 -30.30 -7.19 10.05
C ASN A 11 -29.13 -8.00 9.48
N ASN A 12 -28.15 -7.33 8.86
CA ASN A 12 -26.93 -8.00 8.39
C ASN A 12 -26.09 -8.55 9.54
N ALA A 13 -25.96 -7.80 10.64
CA ALA A 13 -25.27 -8.26 11.83
C ALA A 13 -25.95 -9.47 12.48
N LEU A 14 -27.29 -9.49 12.54
CA LEU A 14 -28.06 -10.63 13.05
C LEU A 14 -27.93 -11.87 12.15
N LYS A 15 -27.97 -11.69 10.83
CA LYS A 15 -27.75 -12.76 9.85
C LYS A 15 -26.33 -13.33 9.96
N LEU A 16 -25.34 -12.46 10.15
CA LEU A 16 -23.97 -12.89 10.37
C LEU A 16 -23.84 -13.67 11.68
N ALA A 17 -24.45 -13.16 12.77
CA ALA A 17 -24.44 -13.82 14.07
C ALA A 17 -25.10 -15.21 14.04
N SER A 18 -26.19 -15.40 13.28
CA SER A 18 -26.82 -16.72 13.14
C SER A 18 -25.90 -17.70 12.42
N VAL A 19 -25.25 -17.28 11.33
CA VAL A 19 -24.28 -18.11 10.60
C VAL A 19 -23.06 -18.47 11.47
N TYR A 20 -22.56 -17.52 12.27
CA TYR A 20 -21.44 -17.79 13.19
C TYR A 20 -21.79 -18.77 14.32
N ARG A 21 -23.06 -18.84 14.71
CA ARG A 21 -23.56 -19.79 15.72
C ARG A 21 -23.93 -21.14 15.12
N ASP A 22 -24.17 -21.20 13.82
CA ASP A 22 -24.54 -22.41 13.07
C ASP A 22 -23.33 -23.29 12.74
N ARG A 23 -22.45 -23.49 13.73
CA ARG A 23 -21.28 -24.37 13.62
C ARG A 23 -21.50 -25.64 14.44
N PRO A 24 -21.03 -26.81 13.94
CA PRO A 24 -21.29 -28.09 14.59
C PRO A 24 -20.51 -28.31 15.89
N GLN A 25 -19.50 -27.48 16.19
CA GLN A 25 -18.70 -27.58 17.41
C GLN A 25 -18.79 -26.30 18.23
N GLU A 26 -18.84 -26.46 19.56
CA GLU A 26 -18.85 -25.32 20.46
C GLU A 26 -17.53 -24.51 20.36
N PRO A 27 -17.61 -23.17 20.51
CA PRO A 27 -16.43 -22.31 20.60
C PRO A 27 -15.41 -22.79 21.63
N LEU A 28 -15.89 -23.25 22.79
CA LEU A 28 -15.08 -23.66 23.91
C LEU A 28 -14.29 -24.93 23.56
N ASP A 29 -14.98 -25.95 23.05
CA ASP A 29 -14.35 -27.20 22.64
C ASP A 29 -13.32 -26.98 21.53
N THR A 30 -13.63 -26.10 20.58
CA THR A 30 -12.69 -25.71 19.52
C THR A 30 -11.43 -25.06 20.11
N ALA A 31 -11.60 -24.16 21.07
CA ALA A 31 -10.47 -23.49 21.74
C ALA A 31 -9.61 -24.48 22.53
N VAL A 32 -10.24 -25.37 23.31
CA VAL A 32 -9.55 -26.43 24.06
C VAL A 32 -8.77 -27.34 23.11
N TYR A 33 -9.40 -27.77 22.01
CA TYR A 33 -8.75 -28.59 20.99
C TYR A 33 -7.49 -27.91 20.44
N TRP A 34 -7.57 -26.63 20.06
CA TRP A 34 -6.40 -25.90 19.54
C TRP A 34 -5.32 -25.68 20.60
N THR A 35 -5.68 -25.42 21.86
CA THR A 35 -4.72 -25.30 22.97
C THR A 35 -3.98 -26.62 23.18
N GLU A 36 -4.69 -27.75 23.24
CA GLU A 36 -4.04 -29.07 23.34
C GLU A 36 -3.21 -29.41 22.11
N PHE A 37 -3.67 -29.03 20.91
CA PHE A 37 -2.95 -29.24 19.67
C PHE A 37 -1.60 -28.52 19.66
N VAL A 38 -1.57 -27.26 20.10
CA VAL A 38 -0.35 -26.45 20.23
C VAL A 38 0.61 -27.04 21.28
N LEU A 39 0.07 -27.49 22.42
CA LEU A 39 0.86 -28.13 23.47
C LEU A 39 1.46 -29.47 23.01
N ARG A 40 0.70 -30.30 22.29
CA ARG A 40 1.16 -31.59 21.76
C ARG A 40 2.26 -31.48 20.71
N HIS A 41 2.29 -30.38 19.95
CA HIS A 41 3.25 -30.20 18.84
C HIS A 41 4.40 -29.25 19.18
N ASN A 42 4.65 -28.96 20.46
CA ASN A 42 5.75 -28.09 20.94
C ASN A 42 5.72 -26.69 20.29
N GLY A 43 4.53 -26.12 20.19
CA GLY A 43 4.30 -24.86 19.49
C GLY A 43 3.98 -25.07 18.01
N THR A 44 3.34 -24.08 17.40
CA THR A 44 2.96 -24.09 15.99
C THR A 44 3.92 -23.19 15.21
N PRO A 45 5.07 -23.69 14.74
CA PRO A 45 5.99 -22.92 13.91
C PRO A 45 5.29 -22.37 12.65
N PHE A 46 4.25 -23.05 12.15
CA PHE A 46 3.43 -22.59 11.03
C PHE A 46 2.37 -21.53 11.40
N MET A 47 2.09 -21.30 12.69
CA MET A 47 1.25 -20.16 13.12
C MET A 47 2.08 -18.90 13.38
N GLN A 48 3.42 -19.01 13.42
CA GLN A 48 4.27 -17.84 13.43
C GLN A 48 4.20 -17.18 12.05
N SER A 49 4.03 -15.86 12.03
CA SER A 49 4.08 -15.11 10.78
C SER A 49 5.42 -15.41 10.09
N ALA A 50 5.38 -15.77 8.81
CA ALA A 50 6.58 -16.02 8.01
C ALA A 50 7.57 -14.83 8.06
N ALA A 51 7.08 -13.63 8.37
CA ALA A 51 7.87 -12.43 8.60
C ALA A 51 8.88 -12.53 9.77
N VAL A 52 8.67 -13.44 10.73
CA VAL A 52 9.57 -13.62 11.90
C VAL A 52 10.91 -14.25 11.51
N HIS A 53 10.89 -15.14 10.52
CA HIS A 53 12.09 -15.82 10.01
C HIS A 53 12.64 -15.16 8.74
N GLN A 54 11.95 -14.14 8.23
CA GLN A 54 12.35 -13.48 7.00
C GLN A 54 13.50 -12.51 7.28
N PRO A 55 14.58 -12.54 6.49
CA PRO A 55 15.66 -11.58 6.64
C PRO A 55 15.16 -10.15 6.41
N TRP A 56 15.77 -9.20 7.12
CA TRP A 56 15.34 -7.80 7.16
C TRP A 56 15.18 -7.15 5.78
N TYR A 57 16.00 -7.57 4.79
CA TYR A 57 15.98 -7.03 3.43
C TYR A 57 14.74 -7.42 2.64
N GLU A 58 14.22 -8.63 2.88
CA GLU A 58 13.01 -9.13 2.23
C GLU A 58 11.77 -8.54 2.91
N ASN A 59 11.83 -8.36 4.24
CA ASN A 59 10.72 -7.76 4.99
C ASN A 59 10.54 -6.27 4.65
N LEU A 60 11.64 -5.59 4.34
CA LEU A 60 11.64 -4.19 3.94
C LEU A 60 11.34 -3.98 2.44
N LEU A 61 11.17 -5.06 1.66
CA LEU A 61 10.89 -5.01 0.22
C LEU A 61 11.86 -4.05 -0.51
N LEU A 62 13.17 -4.22 -0.28
CA LEU A 62 14.20 -3.31 -0.79
C LEU A 62 14.13 -3.09 -2.31
N ASP A 63 13.71 -4.10 -3.08
CA ASP A 63 13.50 -4.01 -4.52
C ASP A 63 12.44 -2.95 -4.88
N VAL A 64 11.34 -2.91 -4.14
CA VAL A 64 10.26 -1.93 -4.32
C VAL A 64 10.77 -0.52 -4.02
N ILE A 65 11.51 -0.35 -2.92
CA ILE A 65 12.13 0.93 -2.54
C ILE A 65 13.12 1.40 -3.62
N ALA A 66 13.95 0.49 -4.12
CA ALA A 66 14.92 0.79 -5.17
C ALA A 66 14.22 1.19 -6.47
N ALA A 67 13.16 0.49 -6.88
CA ALA A 67 12.36 0.84 -8.06
C ALA A 67 11.75 2.24 -7.94
N PHE A 68 11.16 2.59 -6.79
CA PHE A 68 10.65 3.94 -6.55
C PHE A 68 11.74 5.01 -6.54
N ALA A 69 12.90 4.73 -5.93
CA ALA A 69 14.02 5.65 -5.92
C ALA A 69 14.54 5.95 -7.34
N ILE A 70 14.71 4.91 -8.16
CA ILE A 70 15.11 5.05 -9.57
C ILE A 70 14.08 5.89 -10.34
N LEU A 71 12.78 5.59 -10.17
CA LEU A 71 11.71 6.33 -10.81
C LEU A 71 11.76 7.83 -10.47
N LEU A 72 11.93 8.16 -9.19
CA LEU A 72 12.06 9.55 -8.73
C LEU A 72 13.27 10.26 -9.35
N VAL A 73 14.41 9.58 -9.42
CA VAL A 73 15.62 10.12 -10.04
C VAL A 73 15.40 10.39 -11.53
N VAL A 74 14.76 9.47 -12.26
CA VAL A 74 14.45 9.65 -13.68
C VAL A 74 13.52 10.84 -13.88
N ILE A 75 12.42 10.92 -13.12
CA ILE A 75 11.47 12.05 -13.18
C ILE A 75 12.20 13.36 -12.92
N PHE A 76 13.02 13.42 -11.86
CA PHE A 76 13.79 14.62 -11.53
C PHE A 76 14.73 15.04 -12.65
N LYS A 77 15.47 14.10 -13.26
CA LYS A 77 16.33 14.39 -14.41
C LYS A 77 15.55 14.88 -15.63
N VAL A 78 14.40 14.29 -15.92
CA VAL A 78 13.53 14.71 -17.02
C VAL A 78 13.02 16.13 -16.80
N LEU A 79 12.55 16.45 -15.58
CA LEU A 79 12.10 17.80 -15.23
C LEU A 79 13.22 18.83 -15.39
N LEU A 80 14.43 18.54 -14.91
CA LEU A 80 15.58 19.42 -15.09
C LEU A 80 15.96 19.59 -16.58
N PHE A 81 15.88 18.52 -17.37
CA PHE A 81 16.14 18.59 -18.80
C PHE A 81 15.14 19.49 -19.52
N ILE A 82 13.84 19.32 -19.23
CA ILE A 82 12.77 20.15 -19.80
C ILE A 82 12.94 21.60 -19.36
N ALA A 83 13.18 21.86 -18.06
CA ALA A 83 13.39 23.21 -17.54
C ALA A 83 14.56 23.91 -18.25
N ARG A 84 15.70 23.23 -18.40
CA ARG A 84 16.86 23.77 -19.13
C ARG A 84 16.52 24.12 -20.59
N ARG A 85 15.79 23.23 -21.28
CA ARG A 85 15.37 23.47 -22.68
C ARG A 85 14.45 24.68 -22.78
N ILE A 86 13.50 24.82 -21.86
CA ILE A 86 12.60 25.97 -21.79
C ILE A 86 13.38 27.26 -21.54
N THR A 87 14.31 27.27 -20.57
CA THR A 87 15.12 28.45 -20.27
C THR A 87 15.96 28.90 -21.46
N VAL A 88 16.59 27.97 -22.18
CA VAL A 88 17.38 28.28 -23.39
C VAL A 88 16.48 28.77 -24.53
N TYR A 89 15.30 28.18 -24.70
CA TYR A 89 14.34 28.64 -25.70
C TYR A 89 13.87 30.07 -25.40
N LEU A 90 13.46 30.34 -24.16
CA LEU A 90 13.03 31.65 -23.71
C LEU A 90 14.14 32.70 -23.87
N SER A 91 15.39 32.38 -23.50
CA SER A 91 16.51 33.32 -23.67
C SER A 91 16.79 33.64 -25.14
N ASN A 92 16.69 32.65 -26.03
CA ASN A 92 16.84 32.86 -27.47
C ASN A 92 15.72 33.74 -28.06
N VAL A 93 14.46 33.50 -27.66
CA VAL A 93 13.31 34.32 -28.08
C VAL A 93 13.46 35.76 -27.60
N LEU A 94 13.83 35.97 -26.33
CA LEU A 94 14.07 37.30 -25.77
C LEU A 94 15.22 38.02 -26.46
N TYR A 95 16.31 37.31 -26.76
CA TYR A 95 17.45 37.86 -27.51
C TYR A 95 17.03 38.31 -28.92
N ASN A 96 16.30 37.46 -29.66
CA ASN A 96 15.87 37.76 -31.02
C ASN A 96 14.90 38.96 -31.07
N ASN A 97 13.95 39.03 -30.14
CA ASN A 97 13.01 40.15 -30.03
C ASN A 97 13.72 41.49 -29.76
N ASN A 98 14.73 41.50 -28.88
CA ASN A 98 15.52 42.70 -28.62
C ASN A 98 16.36 43.14 -29.84
N LYS A 99 16.87 42.19 -30.62
CA LYS A 99 17.60 42.48 -31.86
C LYS A 99 16.70 43.13 -32.92
N VAL A 100 15.48 42.61 -33.11
CA VAL A 100 14.51 43.18 -34.06
C VAL A 100 14.14 44.62 -33.67
N LYS A 101 13.86 44.87 -32.39
CA LYS A 101 13.51 46.22 -31.90
C LYS A 101 14.65 47.25 -32.04
N LYS A 102 15.92 46.82 -32.06
CA LYS A 102 17.08 47.71 -32.22
C LYS A 102 17.35 48.08 -33.69
N ASN A 103 16.84 47.29 -34.63
CA ASN A 103 17.08 47.46 -36.07
C ASN A 103 15.93 48.18 -36.80
N VAL A 104 14.90 48.61 -36.07
CA VAL A 104 13.76 49.44 -36.52
C VAL A 104 13.91 50.80 -35.87
#